data_AF-A0A3L9DU12-F1
#
_entry.id   AF-A0A3L9DU12-F1
#
_cell.length_a   1.000
_cell.length_b   1.000
_cell.length_c   1.000
_cell.angle_alpha   90.00
_cell.angle_beta   90.00
_cell.angle_gamma   90.00
#
_symmetry.space_group_name_H-M   'P 1'
#
loop_
_entity.id
_entity.type
_entity.pdbx_description
1 polymer ?
#
loop_
_entity_poly.entity_id
_entity_poly.type
_entity_poly.pdbx_seq_one_letter_code
_entity_poly.pdbx_strand_id
1 'polypeptide(L)'
;MTVETHYIALKEMLKSKPKKLESQSDWLLVLANTMRAMVVNTDKCQLAYLDSLLVKGTSQELKLAFDFCQGRFGGNGFSYRRHPNYLYLCSLVATFPEFEVSSEDQAYLKEVIGYNHYLLYDID
;
A
#
# COMPACT_ATOMS: atom_id res chain seq x y z
N MET A 1 -5.82 16.13 -7.28
CA MET A 1 -5.77 14.91 -8.12
C MET A 1 -6.58 13.86 -7.39
N THR A 2 -7.49 13.15 -8.07
CA THR A 2 -8.28 12.09 -7.40
C THR A 2 -7.43 10.83 -7.21
N VAL A 3 -7.76 10.00 -6.22
CA VAL A 3 -7.13 8.68 -6.04
C VAL A 3 -7.20 7.85 -7.32
N GLU A 4 -8.32 7.90 -8.05
CA GLU A 4 -8.48 7.19 -9.33
C GLU A 4 -7.45 7.63 -10.37
N THR A 5 -7.30 8.94 -10.59
CA THR A 5 -6.36 9.48 -11.58
C THR A 5 -4.92 9.11 -11.21
N HIS A 6 -4.59 9.24 -9.92
CA HIS A 6 -3.26 8.91 -9.41
C HIS A 6 -2.98 7.42 -9.52
N TYR A 7 -3.94 6.57 -9.18
CA TYR A 7 -3.86 5.13 -9.31
C TYR A 7 -3.59 4.70 -10.76
N ILE A 8 -4.30 5.27 -11.74
CA ILE A 8 -4.10 4.94 -13.15
C ILE A 8 -2.68 5.30 -13.58
N ALA A 9 -2.22 6.51 -13.26
CA ALA A 9 -0.87 6.96 -13.60
C ALA A 9 0.22 6.09 -12.97
N LEU A 10 0.08 5.79 -11.67
CA LEU A 10 1.03 4.96 -10.95
C LEU A 10 1.03 3.52 -11.48
N LYS A 11 -0.13 2.93 -11.72
CA LYS A 11 -0.24 1.58 -12.30
C LYS A 11 0.52 1.46 -13.62
N GLU A 12 0.34 2.40 -14.54
CA GLU A 12 1.05 2.39 -15.83
C GLU A 12 2.57 2.53 -15.65
N MET A 13 3.01 3.37 -14.70
CA MET A 13 4.43 3.48 -14.36
C MET A 13 5.00 2.17 -13.77
N LEU A 14 4.25 1.51 -12.88
CA LEU A 14 4.67 0.27 -12.21
C LEU A 14 4.80 -0.93 -13.15
N LYS A 15 4.10 -0.95 -14.30
CA LYS A 15 4.28 -1.99 -15.34
C LYS A 15 5.71 -2.06 -15.87
N SER A 16 6.43 -0.93 -15.87
CA SER A 16 7.85 -0.88 -16.25
C SER A 16 8.80 -1.40 -15.15
N LYS A 17 8.26 -1.79 -14.00
CA LYS A 17 8.96 -2.30 -12.81
C LYS A 17 10.14 -1.43 -12.37
N PRO A 18 9.95 -0.10 -12.17
CA PRO A 18 10.99 0.75 -11.62
C PRO A 18 11.44 0.24 -10.26
N LYS A 19 12.72 0.42 -9.93
CA LYS A 19 13.31 -0.11 -8.70
C LYS A 19 13.01 0.73 -7.46
N LYS A 20 12.56 1.98 -7.65
CA LYS A 20 12.30 2.96 -6.59
C LYS A 20 11.15 3.87 -7.02
N LEU A 21 10.46 4.42 -6.02
CA LEU A 21 9.51 5.51 -6.18
C LEU A 21 10.19 6.82 -5.81
N GLU A 22 9.87 7.89 -6.53
CA GLU A 22 10.41 9.22 -6.25
C GLU A 22 9.41 10.09 -5.47
N SER A 23 8.11 9.80 -5.61
CA SER A 23 7.04 10.57 -4.98
C SER A 23 6.57 9.95 -3.67
N GLN A 24 6.39 10.80 -2.66
CA GLN A 24 5.75 10.45 -1.39
C GLN A 24 4.33 9.91 -1.61
N SER A 25 3.56 10.56 -2.48
CA SER A 25 2.18 10.15 -2.74
C SER A 25 2.12 8.77 -3.42
N ASP A 26 3.06 8.48 -4.32
CA ASP A 26 3.16 7.15 -4.96
C ASP A 26 3.44 6.07 -3.92
N TRP A 27 4.36 6.35 -2.99
CA TRP A 27 4.71 5.42 -1.93
C TRP A 27 3.55 5.18 -0.96
N LEU A 28 2.84 6.23 -0.54
CA LEU A 28 1.64 6.11 0.30
C LEU A 28 0.55 5.30 -0.40
N LEU A 29 0.36 5.49 -1.71
CA LEU A 29 -0.59 4.71 -2.51
C LEU A 29 -0.18 3.23 -2.53
N VAL A 30 1.07 2.91 -2.88
CA VAL A 30 1.57 1.53 -2.89
C VAL A 30 1.39 0.87 -1.53
N LEU A 31 1.78 1.56 -0.44
CA LEU A 31 1.70 1.04 0.92
C LEU A 31 0.26 0.70 1.31
N ALA A 32 -0.66 1.67 1.25
CA ALA A 32 -2.03 1.46 1.68
C ALA A 32 -2.78 0.48 0.77
N ASN A 33 -2.59 0.57 -0.54
CA ASN A 33 -3.24 -0.31 -1.49
C ASN A 33 -2.80 -1.77 -1.32
N THR A 34 -1.52 -2.00 -1.05
CA THR A 34 -0.98 -3.35 -0.81
C THR A 34 -1.46 -3.92 0.53
N MET A 35 -1.48 -3.11 1.59
CA MET A 35 -2.06 -3.53 2.88
C MET A 35 -3.53 -3.91 2.74
N ARG A 36 -4.29 -3.08 2.01
CA ARG A 36 -5.69 -3.37 1.70
C ARG A 36 -5.87 -4.66 0.92
N ALA A 37 -5.03 -4.92 -0.09
CA ALA A 37 -5.07 -6.16 -0.85
C ALA A 37 -4.87 -7.39 0.04
N MET A 38 -3.93 -7.33 0.99
CA MET A 38 -3.72 -8.40 1.97
C MET A 38 -4.96 -8.60 2.85
N VAL A 39 -5.48 -7.52 3.44
CA VAL A 39 -6.64 -7.59 4.34
C VAL A 39 -7.89 -8.11 3.62
N VAL A 40 -8.23 -7.60 2.44
CA VAL A 40 -9.44 -8.02 1.72
C VAL A 40 -9.34 -9.47 1.23
N ASN A 41 -8.14 -9.91 0.82
CA ASN A 41 -7.94 -11.30 0.39
C ASN A 41 -8.09 -12.29 1.57
N THR A 42 -7.69 -11.88 2.76
CA THR A 42 -7.59 -12.78 3.93
C THR A 42 -8.79 -12.68 4.89
N ASP A 43 -9.18 -11.47 5.28
CA ASP A 43 -10.34 -11.19 6.16
C ASP A 43 -10.87 -9.75 5.95
N LYS A 44 -11.86 -9.61 5.05
CA LYS A 44 -12.47 -8.32 4.70
C LYS A 44 -13.11 -7.60 5.90
N CYS A 45 -13.51 -8.31 6.95
CA CYS A 45 -14.10 -7.70 8.15
C CYS A 45 -13.09 -6.84 8.93
N GLN A 46 -11.78 -7.01 8.67
CA GLN A 46 -10.71 -6.27 9.32
C GLN A 46 -10.35 -4.96 8.60
N LEU A 47 -11.12 -4.51 7.60
CA LEU A 47 -10.86 -3.23 6.94
C LEU A 47 -10.89 -2.03 7.90
N ALA A 48 -11.82 -2.01 8.86
CA ALA A 48 -11.87 -0.95 9.87
C ALA A 48 -10.61 -0.93 10.77
N TYR A 49 -9.96 -2.09 10.95
CA TYR A 49 -8.71 -2.18 11.68
C TYR A 49 -7.54 -1.57 10.87
N LEU A 50 -7.54 -1.72 9.55
CA LEU A 50 -6.54 -1.09 8.67
C LEU A 50 -6.56 0.44 8.78
N ASP A 51 -7.73 1.06 8.87
CA ASP A 51 -7.86 2.51 9.07
C ASP A 51 -7.11 2.99 10.32
N SER A 52 -7.16 2.21 11.41
CA SER A 52 -6.48 2.54 12.66
C SER A 52 -4.95 2.38 12.60
N LEU A 53 -4.46 1.49 11.72
CA LEU A 53 -3.04 1.23 11.54
C LEU A 53 -2.34 2.35 10.77
N LEU A 54 -3.05 3.06 9.90
CA LEU A 54 -2.47 4.07 9.02
C LEU A 54 -2.40 5.48 9.64
N VAL A 55 -3.00 5.69 10.82
CA VAL A 55 -2.83 6.92 11.61
C VAL A 55 -1.47 6.91 12.32
N LYS A 56 -0.47 7.57 11.72
CA LYS A 56 0.95 7.60 12.15
C LYS A 56 1.57 8.95 11.81
N GLY A 57 2.57 9.37 12.60
CA GLY A 57 3.28 10.63 12.42
C GLY A 57 4.43 10.55 11.43
N THR A 58 5.01 9.37 11.20
CA THR A 58 6.19 9.23 10.32
C THR A 58 6.08 8.07 9.33
N SER A 59 6.83 8.15 8.24
CA SER A 59 6.89 7.05 7.26
C SER A 59 7.51 5.77 7.85
N GLN A 60 8.37 5.88 8.85
CA GLN A 60 8.93 4.73 9.57
C GLN A 60 7.86 4.01 10.39
N GLU A 61 6.99 4.75 11.05
CA GLU A 61 5.83 4.18 11.74
C GLU A 61 4.83 3.52 10.76
N LEU A 62 4.65 4.08 9.56
CA LEU A 62 3.87 3.46 8.50
C LEU A 62 4.51 2.16 7.98
N LYS A 63 5.84 2.11 7.86
CA LYS A 63 6.55 0.86 7.52
C LYS A 63 6.36 -0.22 8.58
N LEU A 64 6.45 0.14 9.86
CA LEU A 64 6.17 -0.81 10.95
C LEU A 64 4.71 -1.29 10.92
N ALA A 65 3.77 -0.41 10.60
CA ALA A 65 2.37 -0.79 10.40
C ALA A 65 2.20 -1.75 9.20
N PHE A 66 2.94 -1.50 8.12
CA PHE A 66 2.99 -2.39 6.95
C PHE A 66 3.54 -3.77 7.32
N ASP A 67 4.68 -3.84 8.02
CA ASP A 67 5.30 -5.10 8.46
C ASP A 67 4.37 -5.89 9.38
N PHE A 68 3.69 -5.20 10.31
CA PHE A 68 2.68 -5.82 11.17
C PHE A 68 1.51 -6.38 10.35
N CYS A 69 1.00 -5.61 9.39
CA CYS A 69 -0.07 -6.05 8.49
C CYS A 69 0.38 -7.26 7.65
N GLN A 70 1.62 -7.26 7.16
CA GLN A 70 2.21 -8.37 6.42
C GLN A 70 2.35 -9.62 7.29
N GLY A 71 2.80 -9.50 8.54
CA GLY A 71 2.91 -10.62 9.47
C GLY A 71 1.54 -11.23 9.82
N ARG A 72 0.51 -10.38 9.95
CA ARG A 72 -0.85 -10.82 10.30
C ARG A 72 -1.64 -11.36 9.11
N PHE A 73 -1.59 -10.68 7.98
CA PHE A 73 -2.47 -10.94 6.83
C PHE A 73 -1.74 -11.47 5.60
N GLY A 74 -0.42 -11.28 5.47
CA GLY A 74 0.40 -11.76 4.35
C GLY A 74 0.91 -13.21 4.47
N GLY A 75 0.37 -13.97 5.43
CA GLY A 75 0.76 -15.35 5.75
C GLY A 75 0.09 -16.43 4.91
N ASN A 76 -0.17 -17.60 5.50
CA ASN A 76 -0.72 -18.77 4.80
C ASN A 76 -2.12 -18.55 4.19
N GLY A 77 -2.92 -17.63 4.73
CA GLY A 77 -4.25 -17.29 4.20
C GLY A 77 -4.20 -16.37 2.97
N PHE A 78 -3.06 -15.76 2.67
CA PHE A 78 -2.91 -14.85 1.54
C PHE A 78 -2.43 -15.58 0.30
N SER A 79 -3.34 -15.76 -0.65
CA SER A 79 -3.09 -16.49 -1.90
C SER A 79 -1.96 -15.91 -2.76
N TYR A 80 -1.71 -14.60 -2.65
CA TYR A 80 -0.71 -13.88 -3.45
C TYR A 80 0.65 -13.70 -2.75
N ARG A 81 0.88 -14.35 -1.60
CA ARG A 81 2.11 -14.19 -0.80
C ARG A 81 3.43 -14.43 -1.55
N ARG A 82 3.40 -15.23 -2.62
CA ARG A 82 4.56 -15.55 -3.48
C ARG A 82 4.43 -14.94 -4.87
N HIS A 83 3.40 -14.12 -5.11
CA HIS A 83 3.17 -13.53 -6.41
C HIS A 83 4.25 -12.49 -6.72
N PRO A 84 4.83 -12.46 -7.95
CA PRO A 84 5.87 -11.50 -8.29
C PRO A 84 5.47 -10.04 -8.05
N ASN A 85 4.23 -9.67 -8.37
CA ASN A 85 3.72 -8.30 -8.14
C ASN A 85 3.67 -7.96 -6.66
N TYR A 86 3.27 -8.90 -5.80
CA TYR A 86 3.26 -8.69 -4.36
C TYR A 86 4.68 -8.44 -3.84
N LEU A 87 5.63 -9.31 -4.19
CA LEU A 87 7.03 -9.18 -3.78
C LEU A 87 7.64 -7.87 -4.29
N TYR A 88 7.29 -7.47 -5.51
CA TYR A 88 7.70 -6.20 -6.09
C TYR A 88 7.15 -5.01 -5.30
N LEU A 89 5.84 -4.97 -5.02
CA LEU A 89 5.23 -3.89 -4.24
C LEU A 89 5.84 -3.79 -2.83
N CYS A 90 6.06 -4.93 -2.15
CA CYS A 90 6.78 -4.95 -0.86
C CYS A 90 8.18 -4.34 -0.96
N SER A 91 8.92 -4.60 -2.04
CA SER A 91 10.26 -4.04 -2.24
C SER A 91 10.26 -2.51 -2.40
N LEU A 92 9.22 -1.94 -3.01
CA LEU A 92 9.05 -0.50 -3.12
C LEU A 92 8.74 0.13 -1.76
N VAL A 93 7.93 -0.52 -0.94
CA VAL A 93 7.62 -0.04 0.42
C VAL A 93 8.88 0.03 1.27
N ALA A 94 9.74 -0.99 1.19
CA ALA A 94 10.96 -1.09 1.99
C ALA A 94 12.00 0.01 1.69
N THR A 95 12.04 0.53 0.47
CA THR A 95 13.19 1.33 -0.04
C THR A 95 12.99 2.85 -0.05
N PHE A 96 11.91 3.36 0.54
CA PHE A 96 11.57 4.78 0.50
C PHE A 96 12.19 5.59 1.65
N PRO A 97 12.58 6.86 1.43
CA PRO A 97 13.17 7.72 2.47
C PRO A 97 12.25 7.98 3.67
N GLU A 98 12.85 8.43 4.77
CA GLU A 98 12.12 8.91 5.95
C GLU A 98 11.47 10.27 5.67
N PHE A 99 10.23 10.45 6.10
CA PHE A 99 9.49 11.70 6.01
C PHE A 99 8.39 11.78 7.08
N GLU A 100 8.00 13.00 7.42
CA GLU A 100 6.86 13.30 8.30
C GLU A 100 5.54 13.14 7.55
N VAL A 101 4.58 12.47 8.18
CA VAL A 101 3.26 12.21 7.59
C VAL A 101 2.33 13.34 8.00
N SER A 102 1.97 14.19 7.03
CA SER A 102 1.08 15.32 7.24
C SER A 102 -0.37 14.89 7.44
N SER A 103 -1.22 15.83 7.85
CA SER A 103 -2.68 15.59 7.88
C SER A 103 -3.27 15.34 6.48
N GLU A 104 -2.66 15.90 5.43
CA GLU A 104 -3.06 15.67 4.04
C GLU A 104 -2.73 14.25 3.60
N ASP A 105 -1.54 13.75 3.97
CA ASP A 105 -1.14 12.36 3.74
C ASP A 105 -2.07 11.38 4.46
N GLN A 106 -2.48 11.72 5.69
CA GLN A 106 -3.43 10.92 6.47
C GLN A 106 -4.81 10.87 5.81
N ALA A 107 -5.31 11.98 5.29
CA ALA A 107 -6.56 12.02 4.54
C ALA A 107 -6.43 11.17 3.26
N TYR A 108 -5.32 11.32 2.54
CA TYR A 108 -5.03 10.60 1.31
C TYR A 108 -4.99 9.08 1.52
N LEU A 109 -4.32 8.60 2.58
CA LEU A 109 -4.29 7.18 2.95
C LEU A 109 -5.70 6.61 3.13
N LYS A 110 -6.60 7.34 3.80
CA LYS A 110 -8.00 6.93 3.98
C LYS A 110 -8.76 6.83 2.66
N GLU A 111 -8.54 7.78 1.75
CA GLU A 111 -9.14 7.72 0.42
C GLU A 111 -8.65 6.48 -0.36
N VAL A 112 -7.35 6.16 -0.26
CA VAL A 112 -6.77 4.94 -0.89
C VAL A 112 -7.37 3.66 -0.31
N ILE A 113 -7.61 3.59 1.01
CA ILE A 113 -8.29 2.43 1.63
C ILE A 113 -9.73 2.27 1.14
N GLY A 114 -10.41 3.38 0.82
CA GLY A 114 -11.75 3.36 0.23
C GLY A 114 -11.79 2.89 -1.23
N TYR A 115 -10.65 2.89 -1.92
CA TYR A 115 -10.59 2.63 -3.36
C TYR A 115 -10.54 1.12 -3.68
N ASN A 116 -11.42 0.68 -4.58
CA ASN A 116 -11.70 -0.75 -4.83
C ASN A 116 -10.86 -1.42 -5.92
N HIS A 117 -9.77 -0.79 -6.36
CA HIS A 117 -8.81 -1.38 -7.30
C HIS A 117 -7.48 -1.69 -6.59
N TYR A 118 -6.73 -2.66 -7.12
CA TYR A 118 -5.54 -3.17 -6.42
C TYR A 118 -4.39 -3.27 -7.39
N LEU A 119 -3.31 -2.54 -7.13
CA LEU A 119 -2.07 -2.62 -7.90
C LEU A 119 -1.58 -4.06 -8.00
N LEU A 120 -1.76 -4.86 -6.93
CA LEU A 120 -1.41 -6.28 -6.91
C LEU A 120 -1.95 -7.08 -8.11
N TYR A 121 -3.16 -6.76 -8.57
CA TYR A 121 -3.85 -7.49 -9.63
C TYR A 121 -3.73 -6.82 -11.01
N ASP A 122 -3.26 -5.57 -11.06
CA ASP A 122 -3.42 -4.70 -12.23
C ASP A 122 -2.08 -4.24 -12.86
N ILE A 123 -0.93 -4.63 -12.29
CA ILE A 123 0.43 -4.25 -12.76
C ILE A 123 1.16 -5.33 -13.58
N ASP A 124 0.41 -6.25 -14.18
CA ASP A 124 0.94 -7.25 -15.13
C ASP A 124 1.34 -6.66 -16.48
#